data_AF-A0AAN9P9S7-F1
#
_entry.id   AF-A0AAN9P9S7-F1
#
_cell.length_a   1.000
_cell.length_b   1.000
_cell.length_c   1.000
_cell.angle_alpha   90.00
_cell.angle_beta   90.00
_cell.angle_gamma   90.00
#
_symmetry.space_group_name_H-M   'P 1'
#
loop_
_entity.id
_entity.type
_entity.pdbx_description
1 polymer ?
#
loop_
_entity_poly.entity_id
_entity_poly.type
_entity_poly.pdbx_seq_one_letter_code
_entity_poly.pdbx_strand_id
1 'polypeptide(L)'
;MDLLLCATYEEINDLLAVENQKLPIHESLERDVFVAGLRQEIVNNGEQVLNLINAGEVNRHFGETNMNVRSSRSHTIFRMVIESKGKDLNSTNDCSISDIVRVLVLNLVDLAGSERIAKTGADRVRLKEGKYINKSLMVLGNVINKLSEGSKQRVHILYRDSKLTRILQPALGGNAKTSIICTIAPEEIHIEETKGTLQFASRAKRITNCVQVNEILTDAALLKQQQLEIEELRKKLEGSHAEVVKQDILKLRNEQEIPCCLGLWGI
;
A
#
# COMPACT_ATOMS: atom_id res chain seq x y z
N MET A 1 -4.53 15.79 -1.63
CA MET A 1 -3.27 15.05 -1.43
C MET A 1 -3.09 14.92 0.05
N ASP A 2 -2.81 13.73 0.56
CA ASP A 2 -2.68 13.50 2.00
C ASP A 2 -1.21 13.29 2.34
N LEU A 3 -0.73 13.98 3.37
CA LEU A 3 0.66 13.96 3.79
C LEU A 3 0.79 13.35 5.18
N LEU A 4 1.74 12.41 5.32
CA LEU A 4 2.12 11.79 6.58
C LEU A 4 3.63 11.87 6.73
N LEU A 5 4.10 12.16 7.94
CA LEU A 5 5.52 12.23 8.23
C LEU A 5 5.78 11.58 9.59
N CYS A 6 6.65 10.56 9.60
CA CYS A 6 6.99 9.89 10.85
C CYS A 6 8.49 9.61 10.98
N ALA A 7 8.95 9.58 12.22
CA ALA A 7 10.27 9.08 12.59
C ALA A 7 10.12 7.68 13.22
N THR A 8 11.04 6.77 12.92
CA THR A 8 11.04 5.43 13.53
C THR A 8 12.35 5.11 14.23
N TYR A 9 12.25 4.70 15.50
CA TYR A 9 13.32 4.09 16.31
C TYR A 9 12.75 2.86 17.04
N GLU A 10 12.34 1.84 16.26
CA GLU A 10 11.51 0.69 16.69
C GLU A 10 10.12 1.06 17.27
N GLU A 11 9.92 2.31 17.70
CA GLU A 11 8.64 2.99 17.89
C GLU A 11 8.41 4.00 16.76
N ILE A 12 7.15 4.27 16.41
CA ILE A 12 6.78 5.22 15.37
C ILE A 12 6.30 6.49 16.06
N ASN A 13 6.94 7.61 15.75
CA ASN A 13 6.52 8.93 16.20
C ASN A 13 5.98 9.75 15.03
N ASP A 14 4.85 10.40 15.23
CA ASP A 14 4.27 11.34 14.28
C ASP A 14 5.02 12.67 14.36
N LEU A 15 5.57 13.15 13.24
CA LEU A 15 6.29 14.42 13.21
C LEU A 15 5.35 15.61 12.94
N LEU A 16 4.08 15.38 12.61
CA LEU A 16 3.05 16.41 12.42
C LEU A 16 2.18 16.61 13.68
N ALA A 17 2.26 15.68 14.64
CA ALA A 17 1.60 15.80 15.93
C ALA A 17 2.64 16.04 17.04
N VAL A 18 2.25 16.87 18.02
CA VAL A 18 3.09 17.16 19.20
C VAL A 18 2.92 16.07 20.27
N GLU A 19 1.86 15.28 20.18
CA GLU A 19 1.55 14.21 21.12
C GLU A 19 2.36 12.96 20.81
N ASN A 20 3.23 12.55 21.75
CA ASN A 20 3.96 11.30 21.69
C ASN A 20 3.03 10.11 22.01
N GLN A 21 2.22 9.70 21.02
CA GLN A 21 1.43 8.48 21.11
C GLN A 21 2.13 7.32 20.41
N LYS A 22 2.04 6.11 20.98
CA LYS A 22 2.57 4.90 20.33
C LYS A 22 1.65 4.48 19.19
N LEU A 23 2.12 4.63 17.96
CA LEU A 23 1.31 4.31 16.77
C LEU A 23 1.48 2.85 16.32
N PRO A 24 0.39 2.04 16.27
CA PRO A 24 0.45 0.67 15.79
C PRO A 24 0.44 0.58 14.26
N ILE A 25 1.09 -0.47 13.73
CA ILE A 25 1.01 -0.82 12.30
C ILE A 25 -0.06 -1.87 12.10
N HIS A 26 -1.03 -1.57 11.26
CA HIS A 26 -2.09 -2.48 10.81
C HIS A 26 -1.88 -2.89 9.34
N GLU A 27 -2.54 -3.99 8.97
CA GLU A 27 -2.52 -4.56 7.62
C GLU A 27 -3.97 -4.93 7.30
N SER A 28 -4.47 -4.47 6.16
CA SER A 28 -5.80 -4.83 5.65
C SER A 28 -5.68 -5.28 4.20
N LEU A 29 -6.61 -6.15 3.77
CA LEU A 29 -6.70 -6.61 2.37
C LEU A 29 -6.97 -5.44 1.41
N GLU A 30 -7.62 -4.37 1.88
CA GLU A 30 -8.00 -3.20 1.08
C GLU A 30 -7.01 -2.04 1.13
N ARG A 31 -6.26 -1.89 2.24
CA ARG A 31 -5.45 -0.68 2.52
C ARG A 31 -3.94 -0.94 2.67
N ASP A 32 -3.46 -2.10 2.21
CA ASP A 32 -2.08 -2.53 2.40
C ASP A 32 -1.61 -2.32 3.86
N VAL A 33 -0.31 -2.12 4.08
CA VAL A 33 0.27 -1.82 5.40
C VAL A 33 0.18 -0.32 5.72
N PHE A 34 -0.48 0.03 6.82
CA PHE A 34 -0.64 1.42 7.27
C PHE A 34 -0.38 1.60 8.77
N VAL A 35 -0.09 2.84 9.16
CA VAL A 35 0.11 3.23 10.56
C VAL A 35 -1.19 3.86 11.06
N ALA A 36 -1.84 3.23 12.04
CA ALA A 36 -3.09 3.76 12.58
C ALA A 36 -2.82 4.92 13.55
N GLY A 37 -3.65 5.95 13.49
CA GLY A 37 -3.52 7.16 14.31
C GLY A 37 -2.49 8.17 13.80
N LEU A 38 -1.82 7.91 12.67
CA LEU A 38 -0.91 8.87 12.06
C LEU A 38 -1.70 10.02 11.43
N ARG A 39 -1.36 11.27 11.77
CA ARG A 39 -2.01 12.48 11.28
C ARG A 39 -1.84 12.60 9.77
N GLN A 40 -2.92 12.97 9.10
CA GLN A 40 -2.98 13.23 7.67
C GLN A 40 -3.39 14.68 7.45
N GLU A 41 -2.59 15.41 6.68
CA GLU A 41 -2.89 16.79 6.30
C GLU A 41 -3.20 16.89 4.82
N ILE A 42 -4.32 17.55 4.49
CA ILE A 42 -4.73 17.79 3.11
C ILE A 42 -3.99 19.01 2.58
N VAL A 43 -3.23 18.81 1.50
CA VAL A 43 -2.48 19.86 0.82
C VAL A 43 -2.97 20.08 -0.61
N ASN A 44 -2.94 21.35 -1.04
CA ASN A 44 -3.41 21.80 -2.35
C ASN A 44 -2.31 22.45 -3.20
N ASN A 45 -1.14 22.75 -2.62
CA ASN A 45 -0.01 23.34 -3.33
C ASN A 45 1.33 22.85 -2.77
N GLY A 46 2.41 23.06 -3.53
CA GLY A 46 3.76 22.63 -3.14
C GLY A 46 4.34 23.39 -1.94
N GLU A 47 3.90 24.63 -1.71
CA GLU A 47 4.36 25.43 -0.57
C GLU A 47 3.85 24.85 0.77
N GLN A 48 2.59 24.42 0.82
CA GLN A 48 2.02 23.71 1.97
C GLN A 48 2.78 22.42 2.29
N VAL A 49 3.16 21.66 1.25
CA VAL A 49 3.99 20.47 1.40
C VAL A 49 5.32 20.82 2.05
N LEU A 50 6.01 21.84 1.53
CA LEU A 50 7.32 22.25 2.05
C LEU A 50 7.24 22.75 3.49
N ASN A 51 6.19 23.51 3.82
CA ASN A 51 5.94 23.98 5.18
C ASN A 51 5.74 22.84 6.17
N LEU A 52 5.00 21.78 5.79
CA LEU A 52 4.81 20.61 6.63
C LEU A 52 6.10 19.80 6.83
N ILE A 53 6.92 19.68 5.78
CA ILE A 53 8.26 19.06 5.88
C ILE A 53 9.11 19.84 6.88
N ASN A 54 9.18 21.17 6.75
CA ASN A 54 9.95 22.02 7.65
C ASN A 54 9.47 21.92 9.10
N ALA A 55 8.15 21.93 9.33
CA ALA A 55 7.58 21.78 10.66
C ALA A 55 7.95 20.41 11.28
N GLY A 56 7.90 19.34 10.49
CA GLY A 56 8.28 18.01 10.93
C GLY A 56 9.77 17.87 11.24
N GLU A 57 10.64 18.51 10.46
CA GLU A 57 12.08 18.57 10.73
C GLU A 57 12.40 19.28 12.05
N VAL A 58 11.68 20.37 12.35
CA VAL A 58 11.79 21.06 13.64
C VAL A 58 11.37 20.13 14.78
N ASN A 59 10.24 19.42 14.64
CA ASN A 59 9.77 18.48 15.65
C ASN A 59 10.72 17.29 15.84
N ARG A 60 11.33 16.80 14.75
CA ARG A 60 12.39 15.78 14.79
C ARG A 60 13.56 16.25 15.65
N HIS A 61 14.02 17.49 15.43
CA HIS A 61 15.13 18.05 16.18
C HIS A 61 14.83 18.21 17.67
N PHE A 62 13.62 18.67 18.03
CA PHE A 62 13.18 18.73 19.43
C PHE A 62 13.10 17.36 20.09
N GLY A 63 12.58 16.35 19.39
CA GLY A 63 12.53 14.97 19.89
C GLY A 63 13.91 14.37 20.20
N GLU A 64 14.90 14.67 19.38
CA GLU A 64 16.29 14.22 19.57
C GLU A 64 16.95 14.83 20.82
N THR A 65 16.71 16.12 21.08
CA THR A 65 17.29 16.79 22.26
C THR A 65 16.74 16.27 23.59
N ASN A 66 15.50 15.76 23.63
CA ASN A 66 14.81 15.40 24.87
C ASN A 66 14.91 13.90 25.23
N MET A 67 15.20 13.01 24.27
CA MET A 67 15.06 11.55 24.49
C MET A 67 16.24 10.66 24.02
N ASN A 68 17.21 11.13 23.23
CA ASN A 68 18.53 10.50 23.01
C ASN A 68 19.25 11.23 21.86
N VAL A 69 20.52 11.61 22.09
CA VAL A 69 21.29 12.56 21.27
C VAL A 69 21.81 11.97 19.94
N ARG A 70 20.98 11.48 19.01
CA ARG A 70 21.44 11.30 17.61
C ARG A 70 20.33 11.09 16.57
N SER A 71 20.13 12.11 15.73
CA SER A 71 19.46 12.02 14.42
C SER A 71 19.94 10.88 13.53
N SER A 72 21.22 10.49 13.65
CA SER A 72 21.81 9.46 12.80
C SER A 72 21.26 8.05 13.02
N ARG A 73 20.39 7.84 14.01
CA ARG A 73 19.87 6.53 14.42
C ARG A 73 18.37 6.33 14.17
N SER A 74 17.65 7.38 13.76
CA SER A 74 16.24 7.31 13.40
C SER A 74 16.06 7.27 11.89
N HIS A 75 14.98 6.63 11.43
CA HIS A 75 14.56 6.69 10.02
C HIS A 75 13.42 7.67 9.91
N THR A 76 13.42 8.51 8.87
CA THR A 76 12.33 9.45 8.59
C THR A 76 11.59 8.98 7.34
N ILE A 77 10.26 8.88 7.42
CA ILE A 77 9.42 8.47 6.31
C ILE A 77 8.42 9.58 6.04
N PHE A 78 8.58 10.21 4.88
CA PHE A 78 7.61 11.12 4.31
C PHE A 78 6.73 10.34 3.32
N ARG A 79 5.42 10.38 3.52
CA ARG A 79 4.43 9.71 2.68
C ARG A 79 3.45 10.74 2.14
N MET A 80 3.24 10.72 0.83
CA MET A 80 2.23 11.53 0.15
C MET A 80 1.29 10.63 -0.64
N VAL A 81 -0.01 10.76 -0.42
CA VAL A 81 -1.06 10.12 -1.22
C VAL A 81 -1.60 11.13 -2.22
N ILE A 82 -1.51 10.78 -3.50
CA ILE A 82 -1.93 11.61 -4.62
C ILE A 82 -3.07 10.90 -5.32
N GLU A 83 -4.22 11.54 -5.37
CA GLU A 83 -5.38 11.09 -6.11
C GLU A 83 -5.50 11.89 -7.40
N SER A 84 -5.68 11.19 -8.52
CA SER A 84 -5.86 11.81 -9.83
C SER A 84 -7.09 11.23 -10.51
N LYS A 85 -7.97 12.10 -11.01
CA LYS A 85 -9.13 11.72 -11.83
C LYS A 85 -8.84 12.06 -13.29
N GLY A 86 -9.08 11.12 -14.19
CA GLY A 86 -9.01 11.37 -15.63
C GLY A 86 -10.09 12.39 -16.02
N LYS A 87 -9.70 13.48 -16.69
CA LYS A 87 -10.66 14.35 -17.38
C LYS A 87 -10.80 13.83 -18.81
N ASP A 88 -11.79 12.98 -19.06
CA ASP A 88 -12.15 12.63 -20.43
C ASP A 88 -12.80 13.85 -21.10
N LEU A 89 -11.99 14.58 -21.88
CA LEU A 89 -12.45 15.75 -22.64
C LEU A 89 -13.07 15.38 -24.00
N ASN A 90 -12.99 14.12 -24.42
CA ASN A 90 -13.46 13.66 -25.72
C ASN A 90 -14.12 12.28 -25.61
N SER A 91 -15.40 12.20 -25.23
CA SER A 91 -16.32 11.13 -25.68
C SER A 91 -17.75 11.48 -25.27
N THR A 92 -18.51 11.94 -26.25
CA THR A 92 -19.96 11.79 -26.29
C THR A 92 -20.34 10.33 -25.98
N ASN A 93 -21.11 10.12 -24.92
CA ASN A 93 -22.01 8.98 -24.68
C ASN A 93 -21.49 7.65 -24.09
N ASP A 94 -20.23 7.50 -23.65
CA ASP A 94 -19.81 6.31 -22.86
C ASP A 94 -19.56 6.67 -21.39
N CYS A 95 -20.62 6.51 -20.58
CA CYS A 95 -20.73 6.86 -19.16
C CYS A 95 -19.96 5.93 -18.19
N SER A 96 -18.91 5.22 -18.61
CA SER A 96 -18.27 4.16 -17.82
C SER A 96 -16.81 4.43 -17.39
N ILE A 97 -16.07 5.32 -18.06
CA ILE A 97 -14.63 5.52 -17.81
C ILE A 97 -14.34 6.77 -16.95
N SER A 98 -15.26 7.73 -16.88
CA SER A 98 -15.07 9.03 -16.21
C SER A 98 -14.87 8.98 -14.69
N ASP A 99 -15.14 7.84 -14.07
CA ASP A 99 -15.23 7.72 -12.61
C ASP A 99 -14.09 6.91 -11.97
N ILE A 100 -13.05 6.60 -12.75
CA ILE A 100 -11.85 5.90 -12.29
C ILE A 100 -10.90 6.91 -11.62
N VAL A 101 -10.61 6.69 -10.34
CA VAL A 101 -9.62 7.46 -9.58
C VAL A 101 -8.33 6.67 -9.51
N ARG A 102 -7.24 7.25 -9.97
CA ARG A 102 -5.90 6.69 -9.77
C ARG A 102 -5.32 7.18 -8.47
N VAL A 103 -4.81 6.26 -7.64
CA VAL A 103 -4.19 6.58 -6.37
C VAL A 103 -2.70 6.21 -6.41
N LEU A 104 -1.84 7.20 -6.17
CA LEU A 104 -0.40 7.03 -6.06
C LEU A 104 0.04 7.30 -4.64
N VAL A 105 0.80 6.38 -4.04
CA VAL A 105 1.45 6.59 -2.75
C VAL A 105 2.94 6.79 -3.00
N LEU A 106 3.42 8.02 -2.82
CA LEU A 106 4.83 8.37 -2.82
C LEU A 106 5.39 8.21 -1.42
N ASN A 107 6.47 7.44 -1.26
CA ASN A 107 7.22 7.35 -0.02
C ASN A 107 8.65 7.85 -0.27
N LEU A 108 9.08 8.87 0.49
CA LEU A 108 10.47 9.32 0.58
C LEU A 108 11.00 8.90 1.94
N VAL A 109 12.08 8.13 1.94
CA VAL A 109 12.60 7.48 3.14
C VAL A 109 14.05 7.90 3.34
N ASP A 110 14.31 8.60 4.44
CA ASP A 110 15.65 8.88 4.93
C ASP A 110 16.00 7.82 5.97
N LEU A 111 17.03 7.01 5.68
CA LEU A 111 17.42 5.91 6.54
C LEU A 111 18.48 6.36 7.54
N ALA A 112 18.44 5.77 8.73
CA ALA A 112 19.52 5.90 9.71
C ALA A 112 20.87 5.48 9.11
N GLY A 113 21.96 5.95 9.73
CA GLY A 113 23.31 5.63 9.33
C GLY A 113 23.59 4.12 9.31
N SER A 114 24.17 3.64 8.21
CA SER A 114 24.50 2.22 8.03
C SER A 114 25.78 1.78 8.75
N GLU A 115 26.50 2.71 9.36
CA GLU A 115 27.78 2.46 10.01
C GLU A 115 27.68 1.56 11.24
N ARG A 116 28.75 0.80 11.50
CA ARG A 116 28.84 -0.09 12.66
C ARG A 116 29.20 0.68 13.92
N ILE A 117 28.38 0.54 14.96
CA ILE A 117 28.56 1.16 16.29
C ILE A 117 29.89 0.79 16.94
N ALA A 118 30.46 -0.38 16.61
CA ALA A 118 31.76 -0.83 17.14
C ALA A 118 32.92 0.14 16.86
N LYS A 119 32.84 0.97 15.81
CA LYS A 119 33.86 2.01 15.51
C LYS A 119 33.67 3.30 16.32
N THR A 120 32.53 3.49 17.00
CA THR A 120 32.21 4.74 17.71
C THR A 120 32.73 4.84 19.15
N GLY A 121 33.65 3.95 19.57
CA GLY A 121 34.32 4.05 20.88
C GLY A 121 33.40 3.83 22.10
N ALA A 122 32.24 3.21 21.92
CA ALA A 122 31.26 3.01 22.99
C ALA A 122 31.61 1.77 23.85
N ASP A 123 31.77 1.99 25.17
CA ASP A 123 32.16 1.01 26.20
C ASP A 123 31.42 -0.35 26.15
N ARG A 124 32.07 -1.38 26.69
CA ARG A 124 31.64 -2.80 26.69
C ARG A 124 30.21 -3.08 27.21
N VAL A 125 29.60 -2.17 27.98
CA VAL A 125 28.19 -2.25 28.41
C VAL A 125 27.23 -1.80 27.29
N ARG A 126 27.60 -0.78 26.52
CA ARG A 126 26.89 -0.32 25.30
C ARG A 126 26.97 -1.31 24.15
N LEU A 127 27.84 -2.32 24.19
CA LEU A 127 27.92 -3.35 23.16
C LEU A 127 26.69 -4.28 23.16
N LYS A 128 26.07 -4.51 24.33
CA LYS A 128 24.82 -5.29 24.43
C LYS A 128 23.60 -4.50 23.96
N GLU A 129 23.56 -3.18 24.21
CA GLU A 129 22.54 -2.27 23.69
C GLU A 129 22.74 -1.95 22.20
N GLY A 130 23.99 -1.86 21.74
CA GLY A 130 24.36 -1.57 20.36
C GLY A 130 23.93 -2.63 19.35
N LYS A 131 23.60 -3.84 19.81
CA LYS A 131 23.00 -4.89 18.98
C LYS A 131 21.59 -4.52 18.48
N TYR A 132 20.88 -3.65 19.21
CA TYR A 132 19.50 -3.26 18.91
C TYR A 132 19.38 -1.93 18.15
N ILE A 133 20.42 -1.07 18.18
CA ILE A 133 20.37 0.26 17.57
C ILE A 133 20.17 0.21 16.04
N ASN A 134 20.75 -0.78 15.36
CA ASN A 134 20.61 -0.95 13.91
C ASN A 134 19.72 -2.14 13.54
N LYS A 135 18.80 -2.57 14.41
CA LYS A 135 17.94 -3.72 14.17
C LYS A 135 17.16 -3.57 12.86
N SER A 136 16.54 -2.41 12.65
CA SER A 136 15.78 -2.08 11.42
C SER A 136 16.63 -2.18 10.15
N LEU A 137 17.85 -1.64 10.14
CA LEU A 137 18.77 -1.74 9.00
C LEU A 137 19.30 -3.16 8.78
N MET A 138 19.56 -3.90 9.86
CA MET A 138 19.96 -5.31 9.78
C MET A 138 18.84 -6.16 9.16
N VAL A 139 17.60 -5.97 9.62
CA VAL A 139 16.43 -6.67 9.08
C VAL A 139 16.21 -6.27 7.61
N LEU A 140 16.35 -4.99 7.28
CA LEU A 140 16.29 -4.51 5.89
C LEU A 140 17.33 -5.19 5.00
N GLY A 141 18.59 -5.28 5.45
CA GLY A 141 19.66 -5.98 4.75
C GLY A 141 19.36 -7.48 4.55
N ASN A 142 18.77 -8.13 5.57
CA ASN A 142 18.35 -9.53 5.48
C ASN A 142 17.22 -9.74 4.48
N VAL A 143 16.21 -8.85 4.48
CA VAL A 143 15.09 -8.86 3.52
C VAL A 143 15.61 -8.71 2.09
N ILE A 144 16.49 -7.72 1.86
CA ILE A 144 17.09 -7.48 0.55
C ILE A 144 17.94 -8.66 0.10
N ASN A 145 18.74 -9.26 0.99
CA ASN A 145 19.54 -10.42 0.63
C ASN A 145 18.66 -11.58 0.17
N LYS A 146 17.63 -11.93 0.96
CA LYS A 146 16.67 -13.00 0.63
C LYS A 146 15.93 -12.74 -0.67
N LEU A 147 15.48 -11.51 -0.90
CA LEU A 147 14.82 -11.13 -2.17
C LEU A 147 15.77 -11.22 -3.37
N SER A 148 17.05 -10.90 -3.18
CA SER A 148 18.06 -10.87 -4.25
C SER A 148 18.53 -12.26 -4.72
N GLU A 149 18.26 -13.32 -3.95
CA GLU A 149 18.65 -14.71 -4.25
C GLU A 149 17.65 -15.39 -5.22
N GLY A 150 16.52 -14.75 -5.50
CA GLY A 150 15.52 -15.19 -6.48
C GLY A 150 14.65 -16.35 -5.98
N SER A 151 13.52 -16.55 -6.65
CA SER A 151 12.41 -17.47 -6.30
C SER A 151 12.74 -18.97 -6.38
N LYS A 152 13.97 -19.40 -6.10
CA LYS A 152 14.34 -20.82 -6.12
C LYS A 152 13.67 -21.63 -4.99
N GLN A 153 13.15 -20.95 -3.97
CA GLN A 153 12.25 -21.48 -2.94
C GLN A 153 11.22 -20.41 -2.58
N ARG A 154 10.00 -20.81 -2.21
CA ARG A 154 9.03 -19.91 -1.54
C ARG A 154 9.57 -19.56 -0.15
N VAL A 155 10.59 -18.71 -0.08
CA VAL A 155 11.23 -18.30 1.15
C VAL A 155 10.34 -17.27 1.85
N HIS A 156 9.91 -17.57 3.07
CA HIS A 156 9.18 -16.62 3.90
C HIS A 156 10.09 -15.42 4.24
N ILE A 157 9.67 -14.23 3.82
CA ILE A 157 10.39 -12.98 4.06
C ILE A 157 9.90 -12.38 5.38
N LEU A 158 10.86 -12.06 6.26
CA LEU A 158 10.59 -11.62 7.63
C LEU A 158 10.38 -10.10 7.72
N TYR A 159 9.42 -9.56 6.97
CA TYR A 159 9.12 -8.13 7.03
C TYR A 159 8.69 -7.67 8.43
N ARG A 160 8.11 -8.58 9.23
CA ARG A 160 7.57 -8.30 10.57
C ARG A 160 8.61 -8.08 11.65
N ASP A 161 9.88 -8.42 11.40
CA ASP A 161 10.96 -8.33 12.38
C ASP A 161 11.35 -6.87 12.72
N SER A 162 11.01 -5.91 11.84
CA SER A 162 11.16 -4.47 12.11
C SER A 162 9.97 -3.67 11.62
N LYS A 163 9.65 -2.56 12.29
CA LYS A 163 8.58 -1.64 11.86
C LYS A 163 8.87 -1.03 10.50
N LEU A 164 10.13 -0.69 10.24
CA LEU A 164 10.60 -0.16 8.95
C LEU A 164 10.29 -1.12 7.79
N THR A 165 10.71 -2.39 7.90
CA THR A 165 10.47 -3.36 6.83
C THR A 165 9.01 -3.73 6.64
N ARG A 166 8.16 -3.58 7.67
CA ARG A 166 6.70 -3.67 7.52
C ARG A 166 6.15 -2.52 6.69
N ILE A 167 6.52 -1.28 7.02
CA ILE A 167 6.06 -0.08 6.29
C ILE A 167 6.54 -0.11 4.83
N LEU A 168 7.76 -0.59 4.60
CA LEU A 168 8.38 -0.67 3.27
C LEU A 168 8.10 -1.98 2.52
N GLN A 169 7.21 -2.84 3.03
CA GLN A 169 6.87 -4.10 2.38
C GLN A 169 6.44 -3.93 0.92
N PRO A 170 5.59 -2.94 0.55
CA PRO A 170 5.27 -2.70 -0.86
C PRO A 170 6.48 -2.32 -1.72
N ALA A 171 7.47 -1.64 -1.14
CA ALA A 171 8.68 -1.19 -1.82
C ALA A 171 9.69 -2.31 -2.10
N LEU A 172 9.62 -3.42 -1.37
CA LEU A 172 10.61 -4.49 -1.39
C LEU A 172 9.96 -5.79 -1.88
N GLY A 173 9.81 -5.95 -3.20
CA GLY A 173 9.19 -7.13 -3.82
C GLY A 173 7.67 -7.06 -3.94
N GLY A 174 7.04 -5.91 -3.63
CA GLY A 174 5.60 -5.70 -3.73
C GLY A 174 5.19 -4.77 -4.88
N ASN A 175 4.03 -4.12 -4.72
CA ASN A 175 3.48 -3.16 -5.67
C ASN A 175 4.03 -1.74 -5.43
N ALA A 176 5.26 -1.49 -5.86
CA ALA A 176 5.81 -0.14 -5.89
C ALA A 176 6.96 -0.01 -6.88
N LYS A 177 7.10 1.18 -7.48
CA LYS A 177 8.32 1.55 -8.19
C LYS A 177 9.33 2.07 -7.18
N THR A 178 10.39 1.29 -6.93
CA THR A 178 11.38 1.59 -5.90
C THR A 178 12.70 2.03 -6.52
N SER A 179 13.23 3.15 -6.03
CA SER A 179 14.59 3.62 -6.31
C SER A 179 15.33 3.76 -5.00
N ILE A 180 16.59 3.34 -4.96
CA ILE A 180 17.44 3.40 -3.77
C ILE A 180 18.65 4.26 -4.12
N ILE A 181 18.88 5.32 -3.34
CA ILE A 181 20.04 6.18 -3.46
C ILE A 181 21.04 5.74 -2.40
N CYS A 182 22.23 5.32 -2.84
CA CYS A 182 23.30 4.89 -1.96
C CYS A 182 24.34 6.02 -1.85
N THR A 183 24.39 6.69 -0.70
CA THR A 183 25.36 7.75 -0.41
C THR A 183 26.64 7.13 0.17
N ILE A 184 27.78 7.49 -0.40
CA ILE A 184 29.09 6.97 0.02
C ILE A 184 30.08 8.10 0.26
N ALA A 185 31.05 7.85 1.13
CA ALA A 185 32.15 8.76 1.42
C ALA A 185 33.43 8.29 0.69
N PRO A 186 34.14 9.17 -0.04
CA PRO A 186 35.32 8.79 -0.83
C PRO A 186 36.60 8.58 -0.01
N GLU A 187 36.64 9.00 1.25
CA GLU A 187 37.83 8.97 2.09
C GLU A 187 38.22 7.55 2.51
N GLU A 188 39.53 7.29 2.58
CA GLU A 188 40.09 5.96 2.90
C GLU A 188 39.60 5.42 4.26
N ILE A 189 39.42 6.31 5.24
CA ILE A 189 38.87 5.96 6.57
C ILE A 189 37.48 5.31 6.51
N HIS A 190 36.73 5.52 5.42
CA HIS A 190 35.37 5.02 5.22
C HIS A 190 35.29 3.83 4.24
N ILE A 191 36.42 3.32 3.74
CA ILE A 191 36.44 2.29 2.69
C ILE A 191 35.59 1.05 3.00
N GLU A 192 35.60 0.57 4.25
CA GLU A 192 34.82 -0.60 4.67
C GLU A 192 33.31 -0.33 4.67
N GLU A 193 32.88 0.87 5.06
CA GLU A 193 31.45 1.24 5.06
C GLU A 193 30.96 1.49 3.63
N THR A 194 31.79 2.15 2.80
CA THR A 194 31.55 2.34 1.36
C THR A 194 31.41 0.99 0.64
N LYS A 195 32.30 0.03 0.93
CA LYS A 195 32.20 -1.33 0.40
C LYS A 195 30.91 -2.02 0.84
N GLY A 196 30.53 -1.91 2.11
CA GLY A 196 29.27 -2.46 2.63
C GLY A 196 28.04 -1.88 1.91
N THR A 197 28.02 -0.56 1.69
CA THR A 197 26.96 0.14 0.97
C THR A 197 26.86 -0.29 -0.49
N LEU A 198 27.99 -0.43 -1.19
CA LEU A 198 28.00 -0.91 -2.58
C LEU A 198 27.56 -2.37 -2.71
N GLN A 199 27.92 -3.23 -1.76
CA GLN A 199 27.45 -4.61 -1.72
C GLN A 199 25.93 -4.68 -1.50
N PHE A 200 25.41 -3.84 -0.61
CA PHE A 200 23.97 -3.68 -0.41
C PHE A 200 23.28 -3.25 -1.71
N ALA A 201 23.79 -2.22 -2.37
CA ALA A 201 23.26 -1.72 -3.64
C ALA A 201 23.24 -2.81 -4.73
N SER A 202 24.32 -3.58 -4.83
CA SER A 202 24.43 -4.70 -5.79
C SER A 202 23.36 -5.77 -5.55
N ARG A 203 23.03 -6.08 -4.29
CA ARG A 203 21.95 -7.01 -3.94
C ARG A 203 20.58 -6.41 -4.24
N ALA A 204 20.35 -5.18 -3.80
CA ALA A 204 19.07 -4.51 -3.98
C ALA A 204 18.70 -4.33 -5.47
N LYS A 205 19.69 -4.10 -6.35
CA LYS A 205 19.51 -4.03 -7.80
C LYS A 205 18.88 -5.29 -8.42
N ARG A 206 19.02 -6.46 -7.78
CA ARG A 206 18.47 -7.73 -8.27
C ARG A 206 17.02 -7.96 -7.85
N ILE A 207 16.46 -7.12 -6.99
CA ILE A 207 15.08 -7.27 -6.53
C ILE A 207 14.13 -6.87 -7.65
N THR A 208 13.13 -7.71 -7.88
CA THR A 208 12.06 -7.46 -8.85
C THR A 208 10.77 -7.17 -8.12
N ASN A 209 10.13 -6.03 -8.42
CA ASN A 209 8.83 -5.64 -7.88
C ASN A 209 7.70 -5.98 -8.86
N CYS A 210 6.52 -6.28 -8.33
CA CYS A 210 5.31 -6.57 -9.10
C CYS A 210 4.42 -5.32 -9.12
N VAL A 211 4.75 -4.38 -10.01
CA VAL A 211 4.07 -3.07 -10.06
C VAL A 211 2.75 -3.17 -10.82
N GLN A 212 1.67 -2.66 -10.21
CA GLN A 212 0.32 -2.56 -10.76
C GLN A 212 -0.21 -1.13 -10.56
N VAL A 213 -1.09 -0.69 -11.46
CA VAL A 213 -1.73 0.63 -11.34
C VAL A 213 -2.87 0.51 -10.32
N ASN A 214 -2.85 1.36 -9.29
CA ASN A 214 -3.93 1.39 -8.30
C ASN A 214 -5.06 2.27 -8.82
N GLU A 215 -6.13 1.62 -9.26
CA GLU A 215 -7.35 2.26 -9.73
C GLU A 215 -8.48 1.93 -8.77
N ILE A 216 -9.14 2.96 -8.24
CA ILE A 216 -10.29 2.84 -7.36
C ILE A 216 -11.50 3.35 -8.14
N LEU A 217 -12.53 2.51 -8.22
CA LEU A 217 -13.85 2.93 -8.67
C LEU A 217 -14.46 3.77 -7.55
N THR A 218 -14.90 4.99 -7.85
CA THR A 218 -15.61 5.79 -6.84
C THR A 218 -16.85 5.06 -6.33
N ASP A 219 -17.24 5.26 -5.07
CA ASP A 219 -18.47 4.70 -4.50
C ASP A 219 -19.71 5.01 -5.36
N ALA A 220 -19.75 6.21 -5.97
CA ALA A 220 -20.80 6.59 -6.91
C ALA A 220 -20.83 5.71 -8.18
N ALA A 221 -19.66 5.37 -8.73
CA ALA A 221 -19.55 4.47 -9.88
C ALA A 221 -19.87 3.03 -9.51
N LEU A 222 -19.40 2.56 -8.34
CA LEU A 222 -19.71 1.22 -7.83
C LEU A 222 -21.22 1.06 -7.60
N LEU A 223 -21.86 2.04 -6.96
CA LEU A 223 -23.31 2.06 -6.75
C LEU A 223 -24.08 2.08 -8.07
N LYS A 224 -23.63 2.88 -9.05
CA LYS A 224 -24.26 2.95 -10.38
C LYS A 224 -24.12 1.64 -11.14
N GLN A 225 -22.95 0.99 -11.08
CA GLN A 225 -22.71 -0.30 -11.71
C GLN A 225 -23.55 -1.40 -11.06
N GLN A 226 -23.62 -1.44 -9.73
CA GLN A 226 -24.48 -2.36 -8.98
C GLN A 226 -25.97 -2.14 -9.31
N GLN A 227 -26.42 -0.89 -9.49
CA GLN A 227 -27.79 -0.58 -9.89
C GLN A 227 -28.11 -1.12 -11.29
N LEU A 228 -27.21 -0.93 -12.26
CA LEU A 228 -27.37 -1.47 -13.61
C LEU A 228 -27.42 -3.01 -13.62
N GLU A 229 -26.56 -3.65 -12.83
CA GLU A 229 -26.53 -5.11 -12.71
C GLU A 229 -27.82 -5.64 -12.04
N ILE A 230 -28.33 -4.97 -11.00
CA ILE A 230 -29.63 -5.29 -10.40
C ILE A 230 -30.75 -5.17 -11.43
N GLU A 231 -30.74 -4.13 -12.26
CA GLU A 231 -31.78 -3.89 -13.27
C GLU A 231 -31.75 -4.93 -14.40
N GLU A 232 -30.55 -5.32 -14.84
CA GLU A 232 -30.37 -6.38 -15.82
C GLU A 232 -30.82 -7.75 -15.28
N LEU A 233 -30.44 -8.07 -14.04
CA LEU A 233 -30.85 -9.31 -13.37
C LEU A 233 -32.36 -9.36 -13.16
N ARG A 234 -33.00 -8.23 -12.82
CA ARG A 234 -34.46 -8.12 -12.73
C ARG A 234 -35.14 -8.39 -14.07
N LYS A 235 -34.64 -7.81 -15.17
CA LYS A 235 -35.16 -8.08 -16.52
C LYS A 235 -35.02 -9.55 -16.91
N LYS A 236 -33.89 -10.19 -16.58
CA LYS A 236 -33.69 -11.63 -16.83
C LYS A 236 -34.68 -12.50 -16.04
N LEU A 237 -34.94 -12.15 -14.78
CA LEU A 237 -35.94 -12.80 -13.94
C LEU A 237 -37.36 -12.64 -14.50
N GLU A 238 -37.75 -11.44 -14.92
CA GLU A 238 -39.06 -11.20 -15.54
C GLU A 238 -39.22 -11.94 -16.87
N GLY A 239 -38.17 -11.97 -17.69
CA GLY A 239 -38.14 -12.74 -18.94
C GLY A 239 -38.34 -14.23 -18.73
N SER A 240 -37.59 -14.83 -17.80
CA SER A 240 -37.75 -16.24 -17.44
C SER A 240 -39.11 -16.54 -16.80
N HIS A 241 -39.65 -15.63 -15.99
CA HIS A 241 -40.98 -15.83 -15.38
C HIS A 241 -42.09 -15.77 -16.42
N ALA A 242 -41.97 -14.87 -17.42
CA ALA A 242 -42.90 -14.76 -18.54
C ALA A 242 -42.83 -15.98 -19.48
N GLU A 243 -41.64 -16.57 -19.67
CA GLU A 243 -41.48 -17.82 -20.44
C GLU A 243 -42.11 -19.02 -19.73
N VAL A 244 -41.93 -19.15 -18.41
CA VAL A 244 -42.56 -20.21 -17.62
C VAL A 244 -44.08 -20.11 -17.67
N VAL A 245 -44.64 -18.90 -17.48
CA VAL A 245 -46.09 -18.69 -17.57
C VAL A 245 -46.62 -18.97 -18.96
N LYS A 246 -45.90 -18.60 -20.03
CA LYS A 246 -46.28 -18.96 -21.41
C LYS A 246 -46.26 -20.47 -21.64
N GLN A 247 -45.28 -21.19 -21.10
CA GLN A 247 -45.25 -22.65 -21.20
C GLN A 247 -46.40 -23.30 -20.44
N ASP A 248 -46.76 -22.81 -19.26
CA ASP A 248 -47.87 -23.34 -18.49
C ASP A 248 -49.23 -23.04 -19.15
N ILE A 249 -49.40 -21.85 -19.75
CA ILE A 249 -50.58 -21.52 -20.55
C ILE A 249 -50.68 -22.43 -21.80
N LEU A 250 -49.56 -22.72 -22.47
CA LEU A 250 -49.52 -23.62 -23.63
C LEU A 250 -49.87 -25.06 -23.24
N LYS A 251 -49.39 -25.54 -22.09
CA LYS A 251 -49.75 -26.87 -21.56
C LYS A 251 -51.24 -26.97 -21.24
N LEU A 252 -51.79 -25.98 -20.54
CA LEU A 252 -53.22 -25.92 -20.20
C LEU A 252 -54.11 -25.84 -21.45
N ARG A 253 -53.67 -25.14 -22.50
CA ARG A 253 -54.39 -25.06 -23.77
C ARG A 253 -54.41 -26.40 -24.51
N ASN A 254 -53.30 -27.12 -24.51
CA ASN A 254 -53.21 -28.44 -25.13
C ASN A 254 -54.00 -29.52 -24.34
N GLU A 255 -54.17 -29.35 -23.03
CA GLU A 255 -55.02 -30.23 -22.20
C GLU A 255 -56.54 -29.98 -22.40
N GLN A 256 -56.95 -28.80 -22.89
CA GLN A 256 -58.35 -28.49 -23.20
C GLN A 256 -58.78 -28.89 -24.63
N GLU A 257 -57.84 -29.27 -25.51
CA GLU A 257 -58.13 -29.80 -26.86
C GLU A 257 -58.27 -31.34 -26.86
N ILE A 258 -58.95 -31.92 -25.86
CA ILE A 258 -59.44 -33.31 -25.96
C ILE A 258 -60.70 -33.28 -26.83
N PRO A 259 -60.76 -33.98 -27.98
CA PRO A 259 -61.92 -33.91 -28.86
C PRO A 259 -63.16 -34.48 -28.18
N CYS A 260 -64.22 -33.68 -28.07
CA CYS A 260 -65.59 -34.15 -27.87
C CYS A 260 -66.04 -34.92 -29.13
N CYS A 261 -65.48 -36.10 -29.35
CA CYS A 261 -65.92 -37.05 -30.36
C CYS A 261 -66.10 -38.41 -29.68
N LEU A 262 -67.29 -38.63 -29.12
CA LEU A 262 -67.95 -39.94 -29.10
C LEU A 262 -69.44 -39.66 -28.90
N GLY A 263 -70.12 -39.62 -30.04
CA GLY A 263 -71.54 -39.31 -30.15
C GLY A 263 -72.42 -40.44 -29.61
N LEU A 264 -73.50 -40.01 -28.99
CA LEU A 264 -74.76 -40.74 -28.93
C LEU A 264 -75.21 -41.12 -30.35
N TRP A 265 -75.29 -42.41 -30.64
CA TRP A 265 -76.30 -42.97 -31.55
C TRP A 265 -76.96 -44.13 -30.83
N GLY A 266 -78.22 -43.94 -30.45
CA GLY A 266 -79.12 -45.01 -30.04
C GLY A 266 -79.98 -45.46 -31.22
N ILE A 267 -80.21 -46.77 -31.32
CA ILE A 267 -81.50 -47.44 -31.56
C ILE A 267 -81.43 -48.75 -30.78
#